data_AF-A0AAZ1XJ81-F1
#
_entry.id   AF-A0AAZ1XJ81-F1
#
_cell.length_a   1.000
_cell.length_b   1.000
_cell.length_c   1.000
_cell.angle_alpha   90.00
_cell.angle_beta   90.00
_cell.angle_gamma   90.00
#
_symmetry.space_group_name_H-M   'P 1'
#
loop_
_entity.id
_entity.type
_entity.pdbx_description
1 polymer ?
#
loop_
_entity_poly.entity_id
_entity_poly.type
_entity_poly.pdbx_seq_one_letter_code
_entity_poly.pdbx_strand_id
1 'polypeptide(L)'
;SNPPRAVAGEPSERASPPLARRHRRRGQPPDSLRLSRRRCLPHGRPPDQLMITHLKTTKSILGMLNFYYFGYRSVYEITQLHMSYLFFFQVFYDPIHGLLELHPLLVKIIDTPQFQRLRNIKQLGGAYFVFPGASHNRFEHSLGVAYLAGQFAEALSTKQPELNITPEDILCVQIAGLCQDLGQGPFSIVFEEMFIREKRREKISVQMFDYLLTANNLHSSMKEYGLNVDGQNKSDLVFIKEMIGGPLNTTETQEQRWLLSGHPEQL
;
A
#
# COMPACT_ATOMS: atom_id res chain seq x y z
N SER A 1 -29.50 14.17 -27.75
CA SER A 1 -30.77 13.46 -27.44
C SER A 1 -30.52 12.57 -26.23
N ASN A 2 -31.26 12.75 -25.14
CA ASN A 2 -31.16 11.86 -23.96
C ASN A 2 -31.96 10.56 -24.18
N PRO A 3 -31.55 9.44 -23.56
CA PRO A 3 -32.30 8.18 -23.54
C PRO A 3 -33.45 8.24 -22.52
N PRO A 4 -34.40 7.28 -22.52
CA PRO A 4 -34.37 6.30 -21.42
C PRO A 4 -35.03 4.92 -21.71
N ARG A 5 -34.66 3.89 -20.93
CA ARG A 5 -35.60 3.22 -19.99
C ARG A 5 -34.94 2.09 -19.19
N ALA A 6 -35.04 2.20 -17.87
CA ALA A 6 -35.04 1.06 -16.95
C ALA A 6 -36.49 0.78 -16.52
N VAL A 7 -36.81 -0.47 -16.16
CA VAL A 7 -38.06 -0.83 -15.47
C VAL A 7 -37.73 -1.87 -14.40
N ALA A 8 -38.09 -1.58 -13.16
CA ALA A 8 -38.13 -2.51 -12.04
C ALA A 8 -39.59 -2.65 -11.57
N GLY A 9 -39.94 -3.76 -10.92
CA GLY A 9 -41.30 -3.98 -10.40
C GLY A 9 -41.44 -5.24 -9.54
N GLU A 10 -41.52 -5.04 -8.22
CA GLU A 10 -42.28 -5.88 -7.27
C GLU A 10 -43.74 -5.31 -7.17
N PRO A 11 -44.69 -5.72 -6.26
CA PRO A 11 -44.63 -6.71 -5.17
C PRO A 11 -45.90 -7.56 -4.85
N SER A 12 -45.74 -8.54 -3.94
CA SER A 12 -46.62 -8.97 -2.81
C SER A 12 -48.18 -9.05 -2.90
N GLU A 13 -48.74 -10.24 -2.60
CA GLU A 13 -49.98 -10.47 -1.80
C GLU A 13 -49.83 -11.80 -0.99
N ARG A 14 -49.96 -11.89 0.35
CA ARG A 14 -51.11 -11.81 1.31
C ARG A 14 -52.21 -12.89 1.18
N ALA A 15 -52.37 -13.74 2.22
CA ALA A 15 -53.58 -13.85 3.09
C ALA A 15 -53.76 -15.20 3.85
N SER A 16 -54.44 -15.13 5.00
CA SER A 16 -54.99 -16.21 5.87
C SER A 16 -56.15 -15.61 6.71
N PRO A 17 -56.93 -16.35 7.54
CA PRO A 17 -57.62 -17.66 7.46
C PRO A 17 -59.18 -17.45 7.49
N PRO A 18 -60.10 -18.39 7.88
CA PRO A 18 -60.43 -18.61 9.31
C PRO A 18 -61.14 -19.94 9.79
N LEU A 19 -60.96 -20.24 11.10
CA LEU A 19 -61.88 -20.78 12.15
C LEU A 19 -63.04 -21.81 11.94
N ALA A 20 -62.91 -22.94 12.68
CA ALA A 20 -63.81 -23.50 13.73
C ALA A 20 -65.22 -24.13 13.45
N ARG A 21 -65.48 -25.32 14.07
CA ARG A 21 -66.65 -25.56 14.97
C ARG A 21 -66.62 -26.88 15.78
N ARG A 22 -67.45 -26.94 16.84
CA ARG A 22 -67.60 -28.02 17.86
C ARG A 22 -68.65 -29.07 17.47
N HIS A 23 -68.59 -30.27 18.09
CA HIS A 23 -69.80 -30.91 18.63
C HIS A 23 -69.59 -31.65 19.97
N ARG A 24 -70.63 -32.30 20.54
CA ARG A 24 -70.79 -32.50 22.00
C ARG A 24 -71.88 -33.53 22.38
N ARG A 25 -71.54 -34.71 22.97
CA ARG A 25 -72.38 -35.74 23.69
C ARG A 25 -71.60 -37.06 23.89
N ARG A 26 -71.86 -38.04 24.79
CA ARG A 26 -72.55 -38.26 26.09
C ARG A 26 -72.80 -39.79 26.16
N GLY A 27 -72.53 -40.48 27.28
CA GLY A 27 -72.84 -41.93 27.47
C GLY A 27 -72.25 -42.49 28.78
N GLN A 28 -72.85 -43.52 29.39
CA GLN A 28 -72.60 -43.97 30.79
C GLN A 28 -72.33 -45.52 30.91
N PRO A 29 -72.06 -46.10 32.11
CA PRO A 29 -71.25 -47.32 32.35
C PRO A 29 -72.14 -48.60 32.60
N PRO A 30 -71.76 -49.71 33.29
CA PRO A 30 -70.50 -50.11 33.98
C PRO A 30 -70.02 -51.59 33.87
N ASP A 31 -69.01 -51.92 34.69
CA ASP A 31 -68.76 -53.19 35.45
C ASP A 31 -67.69 -54.26 35.07
N SER A 32 -67.07 -54.74 36.16
CA SER A 32 -66.38 -56.03 36.41
C SER A 32 -64.86 -56.22 36.14
N LEU A 33 -64.10 -56.14 37.25
CA LEU A 33 -63.01 -57.04 37.70
C LEU A 33 -62.19 -57.88 36.68
N ARG A 34 -60.87 -57.61 36.60
CA ARG A 34 -59.79 -58.60 36.91
C ARG A 34 -58.39 -57.99 36.97
N LEU A 35 -57.54 -58.55 37.83
CA LEU A 35 -56.12 -58.22 38.00
C LEU A 35 -55.25 -58.78 36.86
N SER A 36 -54.32 -57.98 36.33
CA SER A 36 -52.85 -58.24 36.40
C SER A 36 -52.04 -57.57 35.26
N ARG A 37 -50.72 -57.51 35.48
CA ARG A 37 -49.61 -57.12 34.56
C ARG A 37 -49.35 -55.62 34.37
N ARG A 38 -48.27 -55.18 35.03
CA ARG A 38 -47.61 -53.87 34.90
C ARG A 38 -47.16 -53.58 33.45
N ARG A 39 -47.41 -52.36 32.96
CA ARG A 39 -46.51 -51.65 32.02
C ARG A 39 -46.88 -50.16 31.93
N CYS A 40 -45.91 -49.33 31.51
CA CYS A 40 -45.96 -47.86 31.35
C CYS A 40 -45.95 -47.09 32.70
N LEU A 41 -45.29 -45.94 32.88
CA LEU A 41 -44.60 -45.00 31.96
C LEU A 41 -43.18 -44.65 32.48
N PRO A 42 -42.26 -44.16 31.63
CA PRO A 42 -40.94 -43.70 32.08
C PRO A 42 -41.04 -42.42 32.93
N HIS A 43 -40.15 -42.29 33.92
CA HIS A 43 -40.01 -41.08 34.72
C HIS A 43 -39.75 -39.84 33.85
N GLY A 44 -40.27 -38.69 34.29
CA GLY A 44 -39.90 -37.40 33.72
C GLY A 44 -38.38 -37.19 33.81
N ARG A 45 -37.79 -36.61 32.77
CA ARG A 45 -36.34 -36.32 32.76
C ARG A 45 -36.02 -35.35 33.91
N PRO A 46 -34.88 -35.52 34.62
CA PRO A 46 -34.46 -34.55 35.62
C PRO A 46 -34.22 -33.17 34.98
N PRO A 47 -34.44 -32.08 35.72
CA PRO A 47 -34.32 -30.70 35.21
C PRO A 47 -32.94 -30.40 34.60
N ASP A 48 -31.90 -31.11 35.06
CA ASP A 48 -30.51 -30.98 34.64
C ASP A 48 -30.31 -31.18 33.13
N GLN A 49 -31.08 -32.08 32.49
CA GLN A 49 -30.94 -32.33 31.06
C GLN A 49 -31.42 -31.17 30.18
N LEU A 50 -32.40 -30.37 30.64
CA LEU A 50 -32.88 -29.20 29.90
C LEU A 50 -31.86 -28.05 29.98
N MET A 51 -31.24 -27.87 31.16
CA MET A 51 -30.14 -26.93 31.38
C MET A 51 -28.91 -27.30 30.53
N ILE A 52 -28.51 -28.57 30.49
CA ILE A 52 -27.37 -29.03 29.70
C ILE A 52 -27.60 -28.83 28.20
N THR A 53 -28.82 -29.02 27.69
CA THR A 53 -29.11 -28.72 26.27
C THR A 53 -29.08 -27.22 25.98
N HIS A 54 -29.65 -26.37 26.85
CA HIS A 54 -29.56 -24.90 26.72
C HIS A 54 -28.11 -24.40 26.78
N LEU A 55 -27.29 -24.91 27.70
CA LEU A 55 -25.87 -24.56 27.82
C LEU A 55 -25.03 -24.97 26.59
N LYS A 56 -25.43 -26.04 25.89
CA LYS A 56 -24.78 -26.45 24.64
C LYS A 56 -25.19 -25.55 23.46
N THR A 57 -26.47 -25.19 23.34
CA THR A 57 -26.90 -24.23 22.29
C THR A 57 -26.34 -22.84 22.55
N THR A 58 -26.34 -22.32 23.77
CA THR A 58 -25.77 -20.99 24.05
C THR A 58 -24.26 -20.93 23.82
N LYS A 59 -23.49 -21.97 24.19
CA LYS A 59 -22.06 -22.05 23.83
C LYS A 59 -21.82 -22.12 22.32
N SER A 60 -22.67 -22.81 21.56
CA SER A 60 -22.56 -22.89 20.10
C SER A 60 -22.91 -21.57 19.41
N ILE A 61 -23.96 -20.89 19.87
CA ILE A 61 -24.36 -19.56 19.38
C ILE A 61 -23.30 -18.50 19.74
N LEU A 62 -22.78 -18.52 20.97
CA LEU A 62 -21.69 -17.63 21.40
C LEU A 62 -20.39 -17.91 20.62
N GLY A 63 -20.12 -19.17 20.27
CA GLY A 63 -19.03 -19.56 19.39
C GLY A 63 -19.17 -19.01 17.97
N MET A 64 -20.36 -19.13 17.36
CA MET A 64 -20.63 -18.53 16.05
C MET A 64 -20.59 -17.00 16.08
N LEU A 65 -21.15 -16.37 17.12
CA LEU A 65 -21.07 -14.92 17.32
C LEU A 65 -19.62 -14.46 17.49
N ASN A 66 -18.80 -15.14 18.30
CA ASN A 66 -17.38 -14.81 18.44
C ASN A 66 -16.59 -15.05 17.16
N PHE A 67 -16.88 -16.10 16.39
CA PHE A 67 -16.23 -16.34 15.10
C PHE A 67 -16.58 -15.25 14.09
N TYR A 68 -17.86 -14.84 14.02
CA TYR A 68 -18.28 -13.66 13.26
C TYR A 68 -17.58 -12.41 13.77
N TYR A 69 -17.61 -12.11 15.07
CA TYR A 69 -17.02 -10.88 15.64
C TYR A 69 -15.50 -10.82 15.43
N PHE A 70 -14.80 -11.95 15.51
CA PHE A 70 -13.36 -12.05 15.27
C PHE A 70 -13.03 -11.92 13.78
N GLY A 71 -13.81 -12.56 12.89
CA GLY A 71 -13.69 -12.40 11.44
C GLY A 71 -13.97 -10.96 10.99
N TYR A 72 -15.06 -10.37 11.47
CA TYR A 72 -15.37 -8.95 11.23
C TYR A 72 -14.30 -8.04 11.82
N ARG A 73 -13.82 -8.27 13.05
CA ARG A 73 -12.74 -7.47 13.63
C ARG A 73 -11.45 -7.56 12.82
N SER A 74 -11.07 -8.75 12.37
CA SER A 74 -9.89 -8.94 11.51
C SER A 74 -10.07 -8.23 10.16
N VAL A 75 -11.23 -8.33 9.51
CA VAL A 75 -11.52 -7.61 8.26
C VAL A 75 -11.60 -6.09 8.48
N TYR A 76 -12.12 -5.62 9.60
CA TYR A 76 -12.12 -4.19 9.97
C TYR A 76 -10.70 -3.69 10.27
N GLU A 77 -9.88 -4.42 11.02
CA GLU A 77 -8.48 -4.05 11.27
C GLU A 77 -7.66 -4.06 9.96
N ILE A 78 -7.86 -5.05 9.08
CA ILE A 78 -7.24 -5.10 7.74
C ILE A 78 -7.72 -3.92 6.88
N THR A 79 -9.02 -3.63 6.81
CA THR A 79 -9.53 -2.51 5.99
C THR A 79 -9.19 -1.14 6.55
N GLN A 80 -9.08 -0.98 7.88
CA GLN A 80 -8.55 0.25 8.50
C GLN A 80 -7.05 0.41 8.22
N LEU A 81 -6.26 -0.66 8.31
CA LEU A 81 -4.85 -0.63 7.92
C LEU A 81 -4.69 -0.30 6.44
N HIS A 82 -5.45 -0.95 5.55
CA HIS A 82 -5.40 -0.74 4.10
C HIS A 82 -5.88 0.67 3.70
N MET A 83 -6.91 1.20 4.36
CA MET A 83 -7.36 2.59 4.16
C MET A 83 -6.37 3.59 4.74
N SER A 84 -5.70 3.29 5.85
CA SER A 84 -4.62 4.15 6.36
C SER A 84 -3.43 4.17 5.40
N TYR A 85 -3.05 3.01 4.86
CA TYR A 85 -1.95 2.86 3.90
C TYR A 85 -2.23 3.67 2.62
N LEU A 86 -3.42 3.52 2.02
CA LEU A 86 -3.87 4.34 0.88
C LEU A 86 -3.94 5.84 1.19
N PHE A 87 -4.10 6.25 2.44
CA PHE A 87 -4.14 7.67 2.84
C PHE A 87 -2.74 8.29 3.03
N PHE A 88 -1.67 7.47 3.07
CA PHE A 88 -0.29 7.96 3.22
C PHE A 88 0.41 8.23 1.89
N PHE A 89 0.02 7.60 0.79
CA PHE A 89 0.62 7.83 -0.53
C PHE A 89 -0.04 9.02 -1.23
N GLN A 90 0.78 9.91 -1.81
CA GLN A 90 0.27 11.01 -2.62
C GLN A 90 0.15 10.54 -4.07
N VAL A 91 -1.03 10.71 -4.67
CA VAL A 91 -1.26 10.40 -6.07
C VAL A 91 -0.99 11.63 -6.94
N PHE A 92 -0.15 11.48 -7.96
CA PHE A 92 0.05 12.45 -9.03
C PHE A 92 -0.55 11.90 -10.34
N TYR A 93 -1.02 12.79 -11.22
CA TYR A 93 -1.39 12.41 -12.58
C TYR A 93 -0.31 12.88 -13.56
N ASP A 94 0.23 11.94 -14.33
CA ASP A 94 1.19 12.16 -15.41
C ASP A 94 0.60 11.64 -16.74
N PRO A 95 0.61 12.43 -17.83
CA PRO A 95 0.11 11.98 -19.13
C PRO A 95 0.87 10.79 -19.74
N ILE A 96 2.09 10.44 -19.28
CA ILE A 96 2.86 9.31 -19.81
C ILE A 96 2.56 8.01 -19.05
N HIS A 97 2.52 8.06 -17.73
CA HIS A 97 2.42 6.89 -16.84
C HIS A 97 1.05 6.74 -16.15
N GLY A 98 0.16 7.72 -16.26
CA GLY A 98 -1.18 7.69 -15.65
C GLY A 98 -1.16 8.18 -14.20
N LEU A 99 -1.65 7.35 -13.28
CA LEU A 99 -1.63 7.66 -11.84
C LEU A 99 -0.32 7.15 -11.24
N LEU A 100 0.45 8.07 -10.64
CA LEU A 100 1.69 7.80 -9.93
C LEU A 100 1.42 7.84 -8.43
N GLU A 101 1.49 6.70 -7.76
CA GLU A 101 1.43 6.62 -6.30
C GLU A 101 2.84 6.79 -5.73
N LEU A 102 3.08 7.87 -4.95
CA LEU A 102 4.40 8.18 -4.42
C LEU A 102 4.41 8.12 -2.88
N HIS A 103 5.40 7.42 -2.34
CA HIS A 103 5.62 7.27 -0.90
C HIS A 103 5.78 8.64 -0.22
N PRO A 104 5.22 8.89 0.98
CA PRO A 104 5.23 10.21 1.60
C PRO A 104 6.63 10.79 1.88
N LEU A 105 7.68 9.96 1.98
CA LEU A 105 9.06 10.46 2.01
C LEU A 105 9.49 11.11 0.68
N LEU A 106 9.09 10.55 -0.46
CA LEU A 106 9.31 11.18 -1.77
C LEU A 106 8.57 12.50 -1.86
N VAL A 107 7.34 12.58 -1.33
CA VAL A 107 6.55 13.82 -1.27
C VAL A 107 7.27 14.89 -0.44
N LYS A 108 7.78 14.53 0.75
CA LYS A 108 8.62 15.41 1.59
C LYS A 108 9.87 15.94 0.84
N ILE A 109 10.43 15.17 -0.10
CA ILE A 109 11.56 15.60 -0.95
C ILE A 109 11.08 16.48 -2.12
N ILE A 110 9.96 16.11 -2.76
CA ILE A 110 9.34 16.84 -3.87
C ILE A 110 8.96 18.26 -3.44
N ASP A 111 8.39 18.43 -2.25
CA ASP A 111 7.92 19.72 -1.72
C ASP A 111 9.03 20.60 -1.11
N THR A 112 10.27 20.39 -1.56
CA THR A 112 11.42 21.27 -1.23
C THR A 112 11.72 22.28 -2.34
N PRO A 113 12.21 23.49 -2.03
CA PRO A 113 12.64 24.46 -3.05
C PRO A 113 13.68 23.90 -4.04
N GLN A 114 14.58 23.05 -3.55
CA GLN A 114 15.66 22.42 -4.32
C GLN A 114 15.12 21.50 -5.43
N PHE A 115 14.01 20.80 -5.18
CA PHE A 115 13.33 19.94 -6.16
C PHE A 115 12.31 20.72 -7.00
N GLN A 116 11.47 21.56 -6.38
CA GLN A 116 10.45 22.35 -7.10
C GLN A 116 11.07 23.26 -8.19
N ARG A 117 12.34 23.68 -8.05
CA ARG A 117 13.06 24.44 -9.09
C ARG A 117 13.08 23.74 -10.45
N LEU A 118 13.02 22.40 -10.49
CA LEU A 118 13.08 21.60 -11.73
C LEU A 118 11.89 21.89 -12.66
N ARG A 119 10.80 22.48 -12.15
CA ARG A 119 9.66 22.97 -12.96
C ARG A 119 10.05 24.08 -13.94
N ASN A 120 11.17 24.76 -13.67
CA ASN A 120 11.65 25.89 -14.47
C ASN A 120 12.79 25.50 -15.43
N ILE A 121 13.14 24.21 -15.52
CA ILE A 121 14.26 23.70 -16.34
C ILE A 121 13.70 22.81 -17.46
N LYS A 122 13.64 23.35 -18.68
CA LYS A 122 13.19 22.60 -19.87
C LYS A 122 14.05 21.37 -20.11
N GLN A 123 13.41 20.20 -20.26
CA GLN A 123 14.09 18.91 -20.45
C GLN A 123 15.06 18.95 -21.64
N LEU A 124 14.56 19.46 -22.78
CA LEU A 124 15.29 19.58 -24.05
C LEU A 124 15.85 20.99 -24.31
N GLY A 125 15.90 21.84 -23.28
CA GLY A 125 16.51 23.16 -23.34
C GLY A 125 16.02 24.02 -24.50
N GLY A 126 16.93 24.40 -25.40
CA GLY A 126 16.64 25.23 -26.57
C GLY A 126 15.71 24.59 -27.61
N ALA A 127 15.52 23.27 -27.60
CA ALA A 127 14.63 22.59 -28.56
C ALA A 127 13.17 23.07 -28.44
N TYR A 128 12.76 23.58 -27.28
CA TYR A 128 11.44 24.21 -27.07
C TYR A 128 11.15 25.36 -28.05
N PHE A 129 12.17 26.12 -28.48
CA PHE A 129 12.02 27.21 -29.45
C PHE A 129 11.84 26.73 -30.90
N VAL A 130 12.09 25.45 -31.18
CA VAL A 130 11.90 24.81 -32.49
C VAL A 130 10.67 23.91 -32.49
N PHE A 131 10.44 23.19 -31.39
CA PHE A 131 9.34 22.26 -31.19
C PHE A 131 8.48 22.73 -30.01
N PRO A 132 7.34 23.42 -30.25
CA PRO A 132 6.52 23.96 -29.15
C PRO A 132 5.93 22.88 -28.23
N GLY A 133 5.81 21.63 -28.71
CA GLY A 133 5.44 20.47 -27.89
C GLY A 133 6.53 19.97 -26.93
N ALA A 134 7.80 20.41 -27.10
CA ALA A 134 8.88 20.16 -26.15
C ALA A 134 8.82 21.08 -24.92
N SER A 135 7.61 21.35 -24.42
CA SER A 135 7.34 22.26 -23.31
C SER A 135 7.64 21.68 -21.93
N HIS A 136 7.92 20.39 -21.85
CA HIS A 136 8.14 19.66 -20.61
C HIS A 136 9.48 20.00 -19.93
N ASN A 137 9.51 19.86 -18.61
CA ASN A 137 10.61 20.21 -17.72
C ASN A 137 11.17 18.96 -17.02
N ARG A 138 12.28 19.16 -16.31
CA ARG A 138 12.95 18.11 -15.52
C ARG A 138 12.07 17.58 -14.36
N PHE A 139 11.14 18.39 -13.85
CA PHE A 139 10.29 18.01 -12.70
C PHE A 139 9.43 16.77 -12.99
N GLU A 140 8.60 16.82 -14.04
CA GLU A 140 7.72 15.72 -14.42
C GLU A 140 8.51 14.48 -14.87
N HIS A 141 9.69 14.69 -15.49
CA HIS A 141 10.61 13.61 -15.80
C HIS A 141 11.13 12.91 -14.54
N SER A 142 11.61 13.65 -13.54
CA SER A 142 12.06 13.09 -12.25
C SER A 142 10.95 12.31 -11.53
N LEU A 143 9.68 12.74 -11.60
CA LEU A 143 8.56 11.97 -11.04
C LEU A 143 8.38 10.62 -11.76
N GLY A 144 8.40 10.64 -13.10
CA GLY A 144 8.29 9.42 -13.92
C GLY A 144 9.45 8.44 -13.69
N VAL A 145 10.68 8.95 -13.56
CA VAL A 145 11.86 8.12 -13.23
C VAL A 145 11.72 7.48 -11.85
N ALA A 146 11.34 8.24 -10.83
CA ALA A 146 11.14 7.71 -9.47
C ALA A 146 10.10 6.56 -9.46
N TYR A 147 8.99 6.76 -10.15
CA TYR A 147 7.94 5.76 -10.29
C TYR A 147 8.42 4.48 -11.01
N LEU A 148 9.06 4.62 -12.18
CA LEU A 148 9.58 3.48 -12.93
C LEU A 148 10.68 2.73 -12.18
N ALA A 149 11.54 3.44 -11.45
CA ALA A 149 12.59 2.85 -10.62
C ALA A 149 12.00 2.00 -9.49
N GLY A 150 10.95 2.50 -8.82
CA GLY A 150 10.18 1.75 -7.82
C GLY A 150 9.51 0.51 -8.40
N GLN A 151 8.72 0.67 -9.48
CA GLN A 151 8.05 -0.44 -10.18
C GLN A 151 9.03 -1.53 -10.62
N PHE A 152 10.23 -1.16 -11.06
CA PHE A 152 11.28 -2.10 -11.43
C PHE A 152 11.83 -2.87 -10.21
N ALA A 153 12.15 -2.17 -9.12
CA ALA A 153 12.66 -2.80 -7.89
C ALA A 153 11.62 -3.70 -7.21
N GLU A 154 10.35 -3.28 -7.16
CA GLU A 154 9.22 -4.09 -6.68
C GLU A 154 9.01 -5.35 -7.54
N ALA A 155 9.10 -5.21 -8.86
CA ALA A 155 8.99 -6.34 -9.77
C ALA A 155 10.13 -7.35 -9.61
N LEU A 156 11.36 -6.90 -9.29
CA LEU A 156 12.47 -7.78 -8.94
C LEU A 156 12.25 -8.46 -7.59
N SER A 157 11.94 -7.70 -6.53
CA SER A 157 11.66 -8.23 -5.19
C SER A 157 10.57 -9.31 -5.21
N THR A 158 9.50 -9.08 -5.98
CA THR A 158 8.37 -10.02 -6.12
C THR A 158 8.73 -11.28 -6.92
N LYS A 159 9.53 -11.15 -8.00
CA LYS A 159 9.86 -12.27 -8.91
C LYS A 159 11.05 -13.08 -8.46
N GLN A 160 11.93 -12.50 -7.66
CA GLN A 160 13.17 -13.09 -7.17
C GLN A 160 13.34 -12.83 -5.67
N PRO A 161 12.51 -13.44 -4.80
CA PRO A 161 12.57 -13.22 -3.35
C PRO A 161 13.93 -13.59 -2.75
N GLU A 162 14.70 -14.45 -3.41
CA GLU A 162 16.07 -14.83 -3.03
C GLU A 162 17.07 -13.66 -3.04
N LEU A 163 16.76 -12.55 -3.73
CA LEU A 163 17.56 -11.33 -3.70
C LEU A 163 17.40 -10.52 -2.39
N ASN A 164 16.41 -10.86 -1.56
CA ASN A 164 16.13 -10.20 -0.27
C ASN A 164 15.96 -8.67 -0.35
N ILE A 165 15.50 -8.14 -1.50
CA ILE A 165 15.28 -6.70 -1.72
C ILE A 165 14.22 -6.18 -0.75
N THR A 166 14.61 -5.27 0.14
CA THR A 166 13.77 -4.71 1.19
C THR A 166 12.91 -3.54 0.70
N PRO A 167 11.83 -3.16 1.42
CA PRO A 167 11.09 -1.92 1.18
C PRO A 167 11.98 -0.68 1.23
N GLU A 168 12.98 -0.68 2.12
CA GLU A 168 13.97 0.38 2.27
C GLU A 168 14.86 0.50 1.02
N ASP A 169 15.31 -0.62 0.44
CA ASP A 169 16.07 -0.64 -0.83
C ASP A 169 15.24 -0.04 -1.99
N ILE A 170 13.97 -0.44 -2.11
CA ILE A 170 13.03 0.08 -3.12
C ILE A 170 12.88 1.60 -2.95
N LEU A 171 12.70 2.08 -1.72
CA LEU A 171 12.56 3.50 -1.42
C LEU A 171 13.87 4.26 -1.71
N CYS A 172 15.04 3.67 -1.46
CA CYS A 172 16.33 4.25 -1.86
C CYS A 172 16.46 4.38 -3.40
N VAL A 173 16.07 3.34 -4.14
CA VAL A 173 16.06 3.34 -5.61
C VAL A 173 15.09 4.41 -6.15
N GLN A 174 13.89 4.55 -5.57
CA GLN A 174 12.95 5.62 -5.89
C GLN A 174 13.53 7.01 -5.60
N ILE A 175 14.18 7.23 -4.45
CA ILE A 175 14.80 8.52 -4.10
C ILE A 175 15.94 8.86 -5.05
N ALA A 176 16.78 7.90 -5.43
CA ALA A 176 17.86 8.12 -6.40
C ALA A 176 17.30 8.47 -7.78
N GLY A 177 16.30 7.74 -8.27
CA GLY A 177 15.61 8.03 -9.53
C GLY A 177 14.93 9.40 -9.54
N LEU A 178 14.32 9.80 -8.43
CA LEU A 178 13.76 11.15 -8.24
C LEU A 178 14.87 12.21 -8.33
N CYS A 179 15.99 11.99 -7.64
CA CYS A 179 17.00 13.00 -7.39
C CYS A 179 18.13 13.07 -8.43
N GLN A 180 18.20 12.16 -9.41
CA GLN A 180 19.31 12.09 -10.38
C GLN A 180 19.54 13.39 -11.18
N ASP A 181 18.46 14.14 -11.45
CA ASP A 181 18.50 15.40 -12.21
C ASP A 181 18.56 16.65 -11.30
N LEU A 182 18.71 16.49 -9.98
CA LEU A 182 18.87 17.62 -9.05
C LEU A 182 20.08 18.51 -9.35
N GLY A 183 21.04 18.09 -10.17
CA GLY A 183 22.21 18.88 -10.57
C GLY A 183 21.98 19.75 -11.80
N GLN A 184 20.89 19.53 -12.54
CA GLN A 184 20.68 20.15 -13.86
C GLN A 184 20.61 21.69 -13.76
N GLY A 185 21.34 22.36 -14.66
CA GLY A 185 21.31 23.81 -14.81
C GLY A 185 20.28 24.33 -15.82
N PRO A 186 20.19 25.66 -16.03
CA PRO A 186 19.33 26.28 -17.04
C PRO A 186 19.53 25.66 -18.43
N PHE A 187 18.49 25.55 -19.27
CA PHE A 187 18.59 24.94 -20.61
C PHE A 187 19.12 23.48 -20.65
N SER A 188 19.16 22.77 -19.51
CA SER A 188 19.66 21.40 -19.38
C SER A 188 21.07 21.21 -19.97
N ILE A 189 21.23 20.29 -20.94
CA ILE A 189 22.51 19.84 -21.50
C ILE A 189 23.33 21.00 -22.06
N VAL A 190 22.68 22.02 -22.63
CA VAL A 190 23.35 23.21 -23.20
C VAL A 190 24.21 23.93 -22.16
N PHE A 191 23.78 23.98 -20.90
CA PHE A 191 24.54 24.63 -19.83
C PHE A 191 25.75 23.82 -19.37
N GLU A 192 25.62 22.50 -19.35
CA GLU A 192 26.73 21.60 -19.02
C GLU A 192 27.78 21.61 -20.14
N GLU A 193 27.39 21.34 -21.38
CA GLU A 193 28.32 21.25 -22.52
C GLU A 193 29.00 22.59 -22.85
N MET A 194 28.27 23.71 -22.79
CA MET A 194 28.80 25.00 -23.24
C MET A 194 29.37 25.88 -22.11
N PHE A 195 28.92 25.73 -20.86
CA PHE A 195 29.27 26.65 -19.76
C PHE A 195 30.01 26.00 -18.58
N ILE A 196 29.87 24.68 -18.33
CA ILE A 196 30.54 24.00 -17.20
C ILE A 196 31.31 22.76 -17.69
N ARG A 197 32.54 22.98 -18.18
CA ARG A 197 33.40 21.93 -18.74
C ARG A 197 34.03 20.96 -17.72
N GLU A 198 34.05 21.30 -16.43
CA GLU A 198 34.83 20.55 -15.41
C GLU A 198 33.99 19.79 -14.37
N LYS A 199 32.74 20.18 -14.12
CA LYS A 199 31.87 19.48 -13.15
C LYS A 199 30.85 18.62 -13.89
N ARG A 200 30.99 17.30 -13.76
CA ARG A 200 29.95 16.34 -14.17
C ARG A 200 28.65 16.63 -13.41
N ARG A 201 27.54 16.66 -14.13
CA ARG A 201 26.17 16.90 -13.64
C ARG A 201 25.83 16.07 -12.41
N GLU A 202 26.21 14.79 -12.44
CA GLU A 202 25.96 13.78 -11.42
C GLU A 202 26.52 14.21 -10.05
N LYS A 203 27.71 14.84 -10.03
CA LYS A 203 28.32 15.38 -8.81
C LYS A 203 27.55 16.59 -8.27
N ILE A 204 26.94 17.39 -9.15
CA ILE A 204 26.09 18.53 -8.76
C ILE A 204 24.76 18.01 -8.21
N SER A 205 24.21 16.92 -8.77
CA SER A 205 23.01 16.25 -8.23
C SER A 205 23.23 15.73 -6.82
N VAL A 206 24.36 15.06 -6.56
CA VAL A 206 24.75 14.62 -5.21
C VAL A 206 24.89 15.81 -4.24
N GLN A 207 25.57 16.89 -4.66
CA GLN A 207 25.74 18.09 -3.82
C GLN A 207 24.40 18.79 -3.53
N MET A 208 23.50 18.86 -4.50
CA MET A 208 22.16 19.44 -4.32
C MET A 208 21.28 18.55 -3.43
N PHE A 209 21.41 17.22 -3.53
CA PHE A 209 20.72 16.27 -2.66
C PHE A 209 21.14 16.45 -1.19
N ASP A 210 22.44 16.55 -0.91
CA ASP A 210 22.96 16.85 0.44
C ASP A 210 22.42 18.18 0.99
N TYR A 211 22.42 19.23 0.15
CA TYR A 211 21.87 20.52 0.53
C TYR A 211 20.35 20.47 0.77
N LEU A 212 19.61 19.72 -0.04
CA LEU A 212 18.16 19.50 0.11
C LEU A 212 17.86 18.83 1.45
N LEU A 213 18.55 17.73 1.78
CA LEU A 213 18.32 17.01 3.04
C LEU A 213 18.66 17.88 4.27
N THR A 214 19.77 18.61 4.21
CA THR A 214 20.24 19.46 5.31
C THR A 214 19.32 20.67 5.52
N ALA A 215 19.02 21.41 4.45
CA ALA A 215 18.24 22.65 4.53
C ALA A 215 16.78 22.44 4.94
N ASN A 216 16.22 21.26 4.65
CA ASN A 216 14.83 20.91 4.96
C ASN A 216 14.70 19.93 6.15
N ASN A 217 15.80 19.66 6.87
CA ASN A 217 15.86 18.72 8.02
C ASN A 217 15.33 17.30 7.74
N LEU A 218 15.47 16.79 6.51
CA LEU A 218 14.84 15.54 6.10
C LEU A 218 15.52 14.28 6.66
N HIS A 219 16.74 14.36 7.20
CA HIS A 219 17.42 13.22 7.84
C HIS A 219 16.58 12.56 8.95
N SER A 220 15.82 13.34 9.73
CA SER A 220 14.91 12.79 10.74
C SER A 220 13.73 12.06 10.13
N SER A 221 13.18 12.57 9.03
CA SER A 221 12.10 11.93 8.26
C SER A 221 12.59 10.65 7.57
N MET A 222 13.83 10.60 7.08
CA MET A 222 14.39 9.36 6.52
C MET A 222 14.46 8.26 7.60
N LYS A 223 14.94 8.57 8.81
CA LYS A 223 14.93 7.64 9.95
C LYS A 223 13.53 7.21 10.39
N GLU A 224 12.56 8.14 10.38
CA GLU A 224 11.15 7.87 10.68
C GLU A 224 10.57 6.79 9.75
N TYR A 225 10.96 6.79 8.48
CA TYR A 225 10.60 5.78 7.47
C TYR A 225 11.61 4.62 7.35
N GLY A 226 12.42 4.36 8.38
CA GLY A 226 13.29 3.18 8.47
C GLY A 226 14.69 3.31 7.86
N LEU A 227 15.00 4.37 7.12
CA LEU A 227 16.28 4.50 6.42
C LEU A 227 17.46 4.74 7.38
N ASN A 228 18.53 3.98 7.18
CA ASN A 228 19.81 4.11 7.85
C ASN A 228 20.63 5.26 7.24
N VAL A 229 20.62 6.43 7.89
CA VAL A 229 21.38 7.61 7.45
C VAL A 229 22.63 7.92 8.30
N ASP A 230 22.90 7.15 9.36
CA ASP A 230 24.01 7.43 10.30
C ASP A 230 25.30 6.64 9.98
N GLY A 231 25.22 5.60 9.13
CA GLY A 231 26.36 4.77 8.76
C GLY A 231 27.37 5.45 7.82
N GLN A 232 28.62 5.64 8.27
CA GLN A 232 29.66 6.34 7.48
C GLN A 232 30.03 5.67 6.15
N ASN A 233 29.90 4.34 6.04
CA ASN A 233 30.34 3.54 4.87
C ASN A 233 29.36 2.43 4.46
N LYS A 234 28.12 2.42 5.00
CA LYS A 234 27.01 1.51 4.68
C LYS A 234 25.68 2.15 5.10
N SER A 235 25.43 3.36 4.63
CA SER A 235 24.14 4.02 4.80
C SER A 235 23.40 4.07 3.48
N ASP A 236 22.08 4.04 3.58
CA ASP A 236 21.12 4.26 2.51
C ASP A 236 21.38 5.60 1.81
N LEU A 237 21.83 6.58 2.59
CA LEU A 237 22.25 7.90 2.11
C LEU A 237 23.51 7.84 1.23
N VAL A 238 24.46 6.94 1.51
CA VAL A 238 25.59 6.66 0.61
C VAL A 238 25.12 5.89 -0.62
N PHE A 239 24.24 4.90 -0.46
CA PHE A 239 23.68 4.11 -1.58
C PHE A 239 22.94 4.99 -2.61
N ILE A 240 22.06 5.88 -2.14
CA ILE A 240 21.35 6.87 -2.99
C ILE A 240 22.35 7.75 -3.74
N LYS A 241 23.39 8.25 -3.06
CA LYS A 241 24.41 9.10 -3.70
C LYS A 241 25.25 8.35 -4.72
N GLU A 242 25.55 7.08 -4.48
CA GLU A 242 26.31 6.25 -5.41
C GLU A 242 25.48 5.89 -6.66
N MET A 243 24.17 5.68 -6.52
CA MET A 243 23.26 5.53 -7.66
C MET A 243 23.17 6.81 -8.51
N ILE A 244 23.20 7.99 -7.90
CA ILE A 244 23.18 9.29 -8.63
C ILE A 244 24.55 9.64 -9.22
N GLY A 245 25.62 9.43 -8.44
CA GLY A 245 26.96 9.99 -8.64
C GLY A 245 27.99 9.04 -9.23
N GLY A 246 27.73 7.73 -9.20
CA GLY A 246 28.76 6.69 -9.26
C GLY A 246 29.55 6.55 -7.95
N PRO A 247 30.57 5.67 -7.91
CA PRO A 247 31.36 5.39 -6.71
C PRO A 247 31.96 6.66 -6.08
N LEU A 248 31.74 6.85 -4.77
CA LEU A 248 32.24 8.03 -4.06
C LEU A 248 33.73 7.88 -3.66
N ASN A 249 34.20 6.65 -3.42
CA ASN A 249 35.56 6.34 -2.98
C ASN A 249 36.46 5.90 -4.14
N THR A 250 36.76 6.81 -5.08
CA THR A 250 37.73 6.55 -6.17
C THR A 250 39.16 6.92 -5.76
N THR A 251 39.71 6.21 -4.77
CA THR A 251 41.15 6.28 -4.40
C THR A 251 41.76 4.89 -4.35
N GLU A 252 41.74 4.17 -5.47
CA GLU A 252 42.75 3.15 -5.81
C GLU A 252 42.56 2.65 -7.25
N THR A 253 43.67 2.46 -7.97
CA THR A 253 43.72 1.65 -9.19
C THR A 253 43.52 0.19 -8.84
N GLN A 254 42.27 -0.27 -8.81
CA GLN A 254 41.90 -1.68 -8.66
C GLN A 254 40.88 -2.07 -9.74
N GLU A 255 41.39 -2.54 -10.87
CA GLU A 255 40.61 -3.38 -11.76
C GLU A 255 40.18 -4.64 -10.97
N GLN A 256 38.89 -5.00 -11.04
CA GLN A 256 38.27 -6.15 -10.33
C GLN A 256 38.06 -6.01 -8.81
N ARG A 257 37.49 -4.90 -8.32
CA ARG A 257 36.93 -4.83 -6.95
C ARG A 257 35.59 -4.08 -6.92
N TRP A 258 34.68 -4.51 -6.05
CA TRP A 258 33.43 -3.79 -5.74
C TRP A 258 33.73 -2.38 -5.23
N LEU A 259 33.28 -1.36 -5.97
CA LEU A 259 33.58 0.05 -5.70
C LEU A 259 32.47 0.79 -4.94
N LEU A 260 31.30 0.16 -4.77
CA LEU A 260 30.14 0.74 -4.10
C LEU A 260 30.23 0.44 -2.60
N SER A 261 29.94 1.44 -1.77
CA SER A 261 29.99 1.33 -0.32
C SER A 261 28.60 1.34 0.32
N GLY A 262 27.60 1.95 -0.34
CA GLY A 262 26.24 2.05 0.17
C GLY A 262 25.55 0.70 0.35
N HIS A 263 25.82 -0.26 -0.54
CA HIS A 263 25.27 -1.61 -0.48
C HIS A 263 26.39 -2.67 -0.70
N PRO A 264 26.37 -3.82 -0.01
CA PRO A 264 27.32 -4.91 -0.24
C PRO A 264 27.14 -5.56 -1.62
N GLU A 265 28.24 -6.12 -2.14
CA GLU A 265 28.23 -7.11 -3.21
C GLU A 265 27.53 -8.39 -2.71
N GLN A 266 26.58 -8.91 -3.48
CA GLN A 266 25.96 -10.21 -3.28
C GLN A 266 26.20 -11.04 -4.55
N LEU A 267 26.76 -12.23 -4.38
CA LEU A 267 27.14 -13.18 -5.44
C LEU A 267 26.11 -14.31 -5.57
#